data_AF-A0A8S7IEU3-F1
#
_entry.id   AF-A0A8S7IEU3-F1
#
_cell.length_a   1.000
_cell.length_b   1.000
_cell.length_c   1.000
_cell.angle_alpha   90.00
_cell.angle_beta   90.00
_cell.angle_gamma   90.00
#
_symmetry.space_group_name_H-M   'P 1'
#
loop_
_entity.id
_entity.type
_entity.pdbx_description
1 polymer ?
#
loop_
_entity_poly.entity_id
_entity_poly.type
_entity_poly.pdbx_seq_one_letter_code
_entity_poly.pdbx_strand_id
1 'polypeptide(L)'
;ARRRKDAGELLDRVRVVYEIPEHGYGGRYNKNPVTVQGRDNWLVRLDLVADEYFHTEPVKRALVRYPLKVVRWEGDPEQNPFGLALDCYSGTPQRLEAAPVASGPGGAQ
;
A
#
# COMPACT_ATOMS: atom_id res chain seq x y z
N ALA A 1 -3.31 22.06 -7.82
CA ALA A 1 -4.05 20.87 -8.27
C ALA A 1 -4.75 21.09 -9.62
N ARG A 2 -5.62 22.11 -9.76
CA ARG A 2 -6.36 22.42 -11.00
C ARG A 2 -5.47 22.61 -12.24
N ARG A 3 -4.41 23.43 -12.14
CA ARG A 3 -3.42 23.62 -13.23
C ARG A 3 -2.78 22.34 -13.79
N ARG A 4 -2.53 21.33 -12.94
CA ARG A 4 -1.93 20.04 -13.38
C ARG A 4 -2.96 19.15 -14.12
N LYS A 5 -4.24 19.30 -13.78
CA LYS A 5 -5.34 18.59 -14.43
C LYS A 5 -5.64 19.20 -15.81
N ASP A 6 -5.57 20.53 -15.91
CA ASP A 6 -5.84 21.27 -17.14
C ASP A 6 -4.69 21.15 -18.18
N ALA A 7 -3.47 20.82 -17.75
CA ALA A 7 -2.30 20.62 -18.62
C ALA A 7 -2.13 19.16 -19.13
N GLY A 8 -3.03 18.24 -18.76
CA GLY A 8 -2.92 16.83 -19.14
C GLY A 8 -1.83 16.02 -18.43
N GLU A 9 -1.08 16.62 -17.48
CA GLU A 9 0.00 15.95 -16.71
C GLU A 9 -0.46 14.74 -15.85
N LEU A 10 -1.76 14.47 -15.81
CA LEU A 10 -2.34 13.32 -15.11
C LEU A 10 -2.71 12.15 -16.05
N LEU A 11 -2.71 12.36 -17.37
CA LEU A 11 -3.23 11.38 -18.35
C LEU A 11 -2.31 10.17 -18.56
N ASP A 12 -0.99 10.30 -18.35
CA ASP A 12 -0.02 9.21 -18.58
C ASP A 12 0.72 8.77 -17.31
N ARG A 13 0.12 9.01 -16.14
CA ARG A 13 0.75 8.64 -14.88
C ARG A 13 0.47 7.18 -14.53
N VAL A 14 1.50 6.35 -14.60
CA VAL A 14 1.44 4.94 -14.20
C VAL A 14 1.79 4.81 -12.73
N ARG A 15 1.11 3.91 -12.01
CA ARG A 15 1.46 3.54 -10.63
C ARG A 15 1.83 2.07 -10.57
N VAL A 16 2.97 1.78 -9.99
CA VAL A 16 3.39 0.43 -9.63
C VAL A 16 3.30 0.29 -8.11
N VAL A 17 2.81 -0.84 -7.64
CA VAL A 17 2.76 -1.17 -6.22
C VAL A 17 3.45 -2.49 -5.95
N TYR A 18 4.20 -2.56 -4.86
CA TYR A 18 4.88 -3.78 -4.42
C TYR A 18 5.09 -3.76 -2.91
N GLU A 19 5.33 -4.93 -2.33
CA GLU A 19 5.50 -5.08 -0.89
C GLU A 19 6.73 -4.31 -0.37
N ILE A 20 6.63 -3.73 0.82
CA ILE A 20 7.80 -3.21 1.53
C ILE A 20 8.51 -4.40 2.19
N PRO A 21 9.83 -4.61 1.96
CA PRO A 21 10.56 -5.72 2.57
C PRO A 21 10.36 -5.77 4.10
N GLU A 22 10.10 -6.97 4.63
CA GLU A 22 9.81 -7.24 6.06
C GLU A 22 8.49 -6.65 6.60
N HIS A 23 7.61 -6.09 5.76
CA HIS A 23 6.27 -5.61 6.13
C HIS A 23 5.10 -6.48 5.62
N GLY A 24 5.37 -7.57 4.91
CA GLY A 24 4.35 -8.55 4.52
C GLY A 24 3.81 -9.37 5.68
N TYR A 25 3.14 -10.48 5.34
CA TYR A 25 2.48 -11.31 6.32
C TYR A 25 3.46 -11.96 7.30
N GLY A 26 3.33 -11.65 8.59
CA GLY A 26 4.26 -12.11 9.62
C GLY A 26 5.63 -11.43 9.58
N GLY A 27 5.79 -10.36 8.80
CA GLY A 27 7.03 -9.61 8.67
C GLY A 27 7.44 -8.89 9.96
N ARG A 28 8.73 -8.57 10.10
CA ARG A 28 9.32 -7.91 11.28
C ARG A 28 8.55 -6.66 11.70
N TYR A 29 8.12 -5.85 10.73
CA TYR A 29 7.47 -4.55 10.95
C TYR A 29 5.94 -4.57 10.79
N ASN A 30 5.36 -5.71 10.41
CA ASN A 30 3.91 -5.91 10.31
C ASN A 30 3.52 -7.33 10.78
N LYS A 31 3.90 -7.67 12.01
CA LYS A 31 3.78 -9.03 12.57
C LYS A 31 2.35 -9.59 12.54
N ASN A 32 1.37 -8.75 12.86
CA ASN A 32 -0.05 -9.13 12.94
C ASN A 32 -0.85 -8.29 11.94
N PRO A 33 -0.77 -8.57 10.63
CA PRO A 33 -1.39 -7.76 9.60
C PRO A 33 -2.91 -7.99 9.50
N VAL A 34 -3.42 -9.10 10.04
CA VAL A 34 -4.83 -9.48 9.99
C VAL A 34 -5.42 -9.40 11.39
N THR A 35 -6.54 -8.70 11.53
CA THR A 35 -7.38 -8.69 12.73
C THR A 35 -8.72 -9.33 12.39
N VAL A 36 -9.05 -10.43 13.06
CA VAL A 36 -10.35 -11.10 12.92
C VAL A 36 -11.42 -10.24 13.59
N GLN A 37 -12.41 -9.80 12.82
CA GLN A 37 -13.57 -9.06 13.35
C GLN A 37 -14.74 -10.00 13.65
N GLY A 38 -14.82 -11.10 12.90
CA GLY A 38 -15.85 -12.12 13.04
C GLY A 38 -15.58 -13.32 12.14
N ARG A 39 -16.59 -14.18 11.99
CA ARG A 39 -16.49 -15.40 11.16
C ARG A 39 -16.14 -15.12 9.70
N ASP A 40 -16.68 -14.03 9.17
CA ASP A 40 -16.72 -13.73 7.73
C ASP A 40 -16.15 -12.35 7.39
N ASN A 41 -15.47 -11.69 8.34
CA ASN A 41 -14.86 -10.38 8.11
C ASN A 41 -13.56 -10.17 8.90
N TRP A 42 -12.65 -9.44 8.25
CA TRP A 42 -11.29 -9.19 8.72
C TRP A 42 -10.86 -7.77 8.39
N LEU A 43 -10.04 -7.19 9.25
CA LEU A 43 -9.26 -5.99 8.91
C LEU A 43 -7.85 -6.41 8.54
N VAL A 44 -7.38 -5.95 7.39
CA VAL A 44 -6.05 -6.26 6.87
C VAL A 44 -5.24 -4.99 6.72
N ARG A 45 -4.01 -4.97 7.27
CA ARG A 45 -3.04 -3.90 7.07
C ARG A 45 -2.07 -4.32 5.98
N LEU A 46 -2.18 -3.68 4.82
CA LEU A 46 -1.34 -3.94 3.66
C LEU A 46 -0.34 -2.78 3.47
N ASP A 47 0.94 -3.06 3.70
CA ASP A 47 2.03 -2.10 3.62
C ASP A 47 2.74 -2.22 2.27
N LEU A 48 2.61 -1.20 1.42
CA LEU A 48 3.12 -1.20 0.05
C LEU A 48 3.97 0.03 -0.25
N VAL A 49 4.97 -0.14 -1.10
CA VAL A 49 5.52 0.96 -1.88
C VAL A 49 4.54 1.27 -3.02
N ALA A 50 4.25 2.54 -3.22
CA ALA A 50 3.53 3.06 -4.38
C ALA A 50 4.44 4.05 -5.11
N ASP A 51 4.99 3.60 -6.23
CA ASP A 51 5.78 4.43 -7.13
C ASP A 51 4.90 4.92 -8.28
N GLU A 52 4.99 6.20 -8.57
CA GLU A 52 4.30 6.82 -9.70
C GLU A 52 5.32 7.36 -10.69
N TYR A 53 5.07 7.08 -11.96
CA TYR A 53 5.89 7.52 -13.08
C TYR A 53 5.04 8.34 -14.05
N PHE A 54 5.64 9.36 -14.64
CA PHE A 54 5.11 10.01 -15.83
C PHE A 54 6.08 9.73 -16.97
N HIS A 55 5.65 8.96 -17.97
CA HIS A 55 6.56 8.28 -18.89
C HIS A 55 7.66 7.50 -18.14
N THR A 56 8.93 7.84 -18.34
CA THR A 56 10.08 7.20 -17.69
C THR A 56 10.54 7.93 -16.41
N GLU A 57 9.93 9.07 -16.08
CA GLU A 57 10.37 9.90 -14.97
C GLU A 57 9.63 9.55 -13.67
N PRO A 58 10.34 9.24 -12.57
CA PRO A 58 9.70 8.99 -11.28
C PRO A 58 9.19 10.30 -10.70
N VAL A 59 7.87 10.38 -10.45
CA VAL A 59 7.24 11.60 -9.92
C VAL A 59 6.85 11.48 -8.44
N LYS A 60 6.72 10.25 -7.92
CA LYS A 60 6.39 10.01 -6.51
C LYS A 60 6.85 8.62 -6.08
N ARG A 61 7.39 8.54 -4.86
CA ARG A 61 7.54 7.29 -4.11
C ARG A 61 6.90 7.46 -2.74
N ALA A 62 5.99 6.56 -2.38
CA ALA A 62 5.33 6.58 -1.07
C ALA A 62 5.25 5.17 -0.47
N LEU A 63 5.72 5.03 0.76
CA LEU A 63 5.43 3.86 1.59
C LEU A 63 4.09 4.11 2.27
N VAL A 64 3.11 3.24 2.06
CA VAL A 64 1.73 3.46 2.50
C VAL A 64 1.17 2.19 3.13
N ARG A 65 0.56 2.35 4.30
CA ARG A 65 -0.26 1.34 4.96
C ARG A 65 -1.72 1.53 4.58
N TYR A 66 -2.28 0.56 3.87
CA TYR A 66 -3.69 0.50 3.49
C TYR A 66 -4.46 -0.35 4.52
N PRO A 67 -5.36 0.26 5.30
CA PRO A 67 -6.27 -0.50 6.16
C PRO A 67 -7.46 -0.97 5.33
N LEU A 68 -7.49 -2.25 4.97
CA LEU A 68 -8.50 -2.87 4.12
C LEU A 68 -9.53 -3.62 4.96
N LYS A 69 -10.80 -3.57 4.57
CA LYS A 69 -11.79 -4.56 5.02
C LYS A 69 -11.78 -5.71 4.02
N VAL A 70 -11.75 -6.93 4.53
CA VAL A 70 -11.87 -8.15 3.74
C VAL A 70 -13.07 -8.92 4.26
N VAL A 71 -13.91 -9.42 3.35
CA VAL A 71 -15.12 -10.16 3.68
C VAL A 71 -15.12 -11.49 2.95
N ARG A 72 -15.84 -12.48 3.50
CA ARG A 72 -16.19 -13.69 2.75
C ARG A 72 -17.07 -13.30 1.57
N TRP A 73 -16.71 -13.77 0.39
CA TRP A 73 -17.48 -13.64 -0.83
C TRP A 73 -17.41 -14.95 -1.60
N GLU A 74 -18.40 -15.79 -1.37
CA GLU A 74 -18.54 -17.07 -2.08
C GLU A 74 -19.10 -16.84 -3.49
N GLY A 75 -18.68 -17.66 -4.44
CA GLY A 75 -19.05 -17.56 -5.85
C GLY A 75 -18.49 -18.73 -6.65
N ASP A 76 -18.19 -18.50 -7.93
CA ASP A 76 -17.47 -19.49 -8.74
C ASP A 76 -16.00 -19.64 -8.27
N PRO A 77 -15.57 -20.82 -7.79
CA PRO A 77 -14.21 -21.03 -7.31
C PRO A 77 -13.13 -20.88 -8.39
N GLU A 78 -13.48 -21.05 -9.67
CA GLU A 78 -12.53 -20.81 -10.78
C GLU A 78 -12.21 -19.32 -10.94
N GLN A 79 -13.17 -18.44 -10.60
CA GLN A 79 -13.02 -16.99 -10.67
C GLN A 79 -12.56 -16.38 -9.34
N ASN A 80 -12.95 -16.96 -8.20
CA ASN A 80 -12.54 -16.56 -6.86
C ASN A 80 -12.14 -17.77 -6.02
N PRO A 81 -10.92 -18.31 -6.20
CA PRO A 81 -10.48 -19.51 -5.48
C PRO A 81 -10.32 -19.29 -3.97
N PHE A 82 -10.30 -18.02 -3.52
CA PHE A 82 -10.14 -17.67 -2.11
C PHE A 82 -11.48 -17.47 -1.39
N GLY A 83 -12.59 -17.28 -2.12
CA GLY A 83 -13.88 -16.94 -1.52
C GLY A 83 -13.85 -15.63 -0.72
N LEU A 84 -13.02 -14.65 -1.13
CA LEU A 84 -12.82 -13.38 -0.43
C LEU A 84 -13.03 -12.19 -1.37
N ALA A 85 -13.39 -11.04 -0.79
CA ALA A 85 -13.46 -9.76 -1.50
C ALA A 85 -12.88 -8.62 -0.67
N LEU A 86 -12.38 -7.59 -1.35
CA LEU A 86 -12.01 -6.31 -0.74
C LEU A 86 -13.26 -5.43 -0.59
N ASP A 87 -13.62 -5.12 0.65
CA ASP A 87 -14.75 -4.26 1.00
C ASP A 87 -14.27 -2.84 1.35
N CYS A 88 -13.59 -2.18 0.42
CA CYS A 88 -13.05 -0.83 0.62
C CYS A 88 -12.06 -0.72 1.81
N TYR A 89 -11.76 0.51 2.20
CA TYR A 89 -10.89 0.80 3.35
C TYR A 89 -11.68 0.82 4.67
N SER A 90 -11.06 0.37 5.76
CA SER A 90 -11.56 0.56 7.14
C SER A 90 -11.12 1.90 7.74
N GLY A 91 -10.23 2.62 7.08
CA GLY A 91 -9.74 3.93 7.50
C GLY A 91 -8.96 4.63 6.39
N THR A 92 -8.43 5.82 6.67
CA THR A 92 -7.62 6.55 5.69
C THR A 92 -6.26 5.87 5.53
N PRO A 93 -5.80 5.56 4.30
CA PRO A 93 -4.44 5.07 4.06
C PRO A 93 -3.38 5.98 4.69
N GLN A 94 -2.46 5.41 5.44
CA GLN A 94 -1.45 6.16 6.20
C GLN A 94 -0.10 6.08 5.49
N ARG A 95 0.58 7.22 5.33
CA ARG A 95 1.98 7.19 4.88
C ARG A 95 2.84 6.64 6.02
N LEU A 96 3.71 5.69 5.70
CA LEU A 96 4.73 5.22 6.61
C LEU A 96 5.92 6.17 6.50
N GLU A 97 6.23 6.88 7.59
CA GLU A 97 7.44 7.68 7.70
C GLU A 97 8.66 6.76 7.55
N ALA A 98 9.64 7.17 6.74
CA ALA A 98 10.94 6.50 6.76
C ALA A 98 11.56 6.74 8.14
N ALA A 99 12.09 5.70 8.78
CA ALA A 99 12.97 5.91 9.93
C ALA A 99 14.07 6.90 9.50
N PRO A 100 14.37 7.94 10.29
CA PRO A 100 15.46 8.84 9.95
C PRO A 100 16.72 8.00 9.78
N VAL A 101 17.37 8.12 8.63
CA VAL A 101 18.70 7.55 8.43
C VAL A 101 19.57 8.18 9.50
N ALA A 102 20.07 7.37 10.45
CA ALA A 102 21.06 7.85 11.39
C ALA A 102 22.24 8.35 10.54
N SER A 103 22.45 9.66 10.54
CA SER A 103 23.63 10.26 9.94
C SER A 103 24.84 9.63 10.63
N GLY A 104 25.48 8.69 9.92
CA GLY A 104 26.79 8.17 10.31
C GLY A 104 27.76 9.34 10.46
N PRO A 105 28.77 9.23 11.33
CA PRO A 105 29.64 10.35 11.66
C PRO A 105 30.35 10.79 10.39
N GLY A 106 29.93 11.95 9.87
CA GLY A 106 30.56 12.59 8.72
C GLY A 106 31.98 12.98 9.07
N GLY A 107 32.90 12.62 8.18
CA GLY A 107 34.31 12.99 8.22
C GLY A 107 34.49 14.49 8.50
N ALA A 108 35.30 14.77 9.51
CA ALA A 108 35.91 16.06 9.69
C ALA A 108 36.98 16.28 8.62
N GLN A 109 37.09 17.57 8.27
CA GLN A 109 38.06 18.24 7.41
C GLN A 109 39.49 17.69 7.45
#